data_AF-A0A941TR11-F1
#
_entry.id   AF-A0A941TR11-F1
#
_cell.length_a   1.000
_cell.length_b   1.000
_cell.length_c   1.000
_cell.angle_alpha   90.00
_cell.angle_beta   90.00
_cell.angle_gamma   90.00
#
_symmetry.space_group_name_H-M   'P 1'
#
loop_
_entity.id
_entity.type
_entity.pdbx_description
1 polymer ?
#
loop_
_entity_poly.entity_id
_entity_poly.type
_entity_poly.pdbx_seq_one_letter_code
_entity_poly.pdbx_strand_id
1 'polypeptide(L)'
;MNTRELLLPTRSGRPLSVTGFDPALCLLLAGNLLPLYGALFGGWSVLSILQVYWAENVIIGVLTLLEMLTVALAGGSVWGAVGSLFPMAFFCFHYGMFTFVHGVFIYAIFGAGPFAHGVLHWADLEQLYDPFLPGHPLFYAAVTILLAHLNSLRANFIGAGEYRALGIPQLMFRPYGRVMLLHVVLLLGGLLAQQTGSNIAALALLVAIKTTADLILYRKYHTRPAAGAAA
;
A
#
# COMPACT_ATOMS: atom_id res chain seq x y z
N MET A 1 -7.39 -7.16 -17.93
CA MET A 1 -6.60 -8.16 -17.17
C MET A 1 -6.84 -7.89 -15.69
N ASN A 2 -7.34 -8.88 -14.96
CA ASN A 2 -8.15 -8.65 -13.76
C ASN A 2 -7.31 -8.43 -12.50
N THR A 3 -7.47 -7.27 -11.88
CA THR A 3 -6.97 -6.85 -10.55
C THR A 3 -7.61 -7.64 -9.38
N ARG A 4 -8.04 -8.88 -9.62
CA ARG A 4 -9.03 -9.64 -8.82
C ARG A 4 -8.46 -10.54 -7.72
N GLU A 5 -7.16 -10.79 -7.66
CA GLU A 5 -6.62 -11.88 -6.80
C GLU A 5 -5.82 -11.38 -5.59
N LEU A 6 -5.99 -10.12 -5.20
CA LEU A 6 -4.96 -9.45 -4.42
C LEU A 6 -5.24 -9.10 -2.98
N LEU A 7 -6.50 -9.11 -2.63
CA LEU A 7 -6.95 -8.73 -1.31
C LEU A 7 -7.61 -9.99 -0.74
N LEU A 8 -6.78 -10.78 -0.05
CA LEU A 8 -7.11 -11.89 0.85
C LEU A 8 -7.46 -13.24 0.18
N PRO A 9 -6.74 -14.33 0.52
CA PRO A 9 -7.31 -15.65 0.61
C PRO A 9 -7.54 -15.94 2.09
N THR A 10 -8.71 -15.58 2.58
CA THR A 10 -9.32 -16.36 3.64
C THR A 10 -10.45 -17.16 2.98
N ARG A 11 -10.10 -18.34 2.47
CA ARG A 11 -11.10 -19.39 2.29
C ARG A 11 -11.61 -19.78 3.67
N SER A 12 -12.62 -19.07 4.14
CA SER A 12 -13.68 -19.69 4.91
C SER A 12 -14.97 -19.38 4.18
N GLY A 13 -15.59 -20.40 3.57
CA GLY A 13 -16.92 -20.29 2.98
C GLY A 13 -17.99 -20.11 4.06
N ARG A 14 -17.82 -19.13 4.96
CA ARG A 14 -18.85 -18.74 5.91
C ARG A 14 -19.75 -17.71 5.22
N PRO A 15 -21.07 -17.96 5.16
CA PRO A 15 -22.00 -16.93 4.74
C PRO A 15 -21.85 -15.72 5.67
N LEU A 16 -21.93 -14.52 5.10
CA LEU A 16 -21.95 -13.27 5.86
C LEU A 16 -23.14 -13.30 6.84
N SER A 17 -22.86 -13.56 8.12
CA SER A 17 -23.75 -13.07 9.16
C SER A 17 -23.54 -11.55 9.20
N VAL A 18 -24.56 -10.79 8.85
CA VAL A 18 -24.61 -9.32 8.87
C VAL A 18 -24.33 -8.72 10.28
N THR A 19 -24.10 -9.59 11.27
CA THR A 19 -23.82 -9.28 12.69
C THR A 19 -22.49 -9.88 13.20
N GLY A 20 -21.53 -10.20 12.32
CA GLY A 20 -20.25 -10.79 12.71
C GLY A 20 -19.07 -9.82 12.58
N PHE A 21 -18.23 -9.73 13.61
CA PHE A 21 -16.94 -9.04 13.60
C PHE A 21 -16.05 -9.64 12.51
N ASP A 22 -15.69 -8.86 11.48
CA ASP A 22 -14.75 -9.25 10.43
C ASP A 22 -13.37 -8.65 10.73
N PRO A 23 -12.38 -9.46 11.18
CA PRO A 23 -11.06 -8.96 11.54
C PRO A 23 -10.33 -8.28 10.39
N ALA A 24 -10.57 -8.70 9.14
CA ALA A 24 -9.94 -8.11 7.96
C ALA A 24 -10.54 -6.74 7.64
N LEU A 25 -11.85 -6.57 7.80
CA LEU A 25 -12.52 -5.27 7.73
C LEU A 25 -12.04 -4.35 8.85
N CYS A 26 -11.90 -4.86 10.08
CA CYS A 26 -11.38 -4.09 11.21
C CYS A 26 -9.93 -3.64 10.99
N LEU A 27 -9.06 -4.51 10.44
CA LEU A 27 -7.68 -4.13 10.10
C LEU A 27 -7.64 -3.06 9.00
N LEU A 28 -8.49 -3.19 7.97
CA LEU A 28 -8.60 -2.24 6.88
C LEU A 28 -9.10 -0.88 7.37
N LEU A 29 -10.15 -0.88 8.18
CA LEU A 29 -10.70 0.35 8.78
C LEU A 29 -9.69 0.97 9.75
N ALA A 30 -9.03 0.17 10.60
CA ALA A 30 -8.00 0.65 11.51
C ALA A 30 -6.81 1.27 10.75
N GLY A 31 -6.36 0.64 9.66
CA GLY A 31 -5.27 1.16 8.81
C GLY A 31 -5.59 2.49 8.16
N ASN A 32 -6.86 2.73 7.79
CA ASN A 32 -7.32 4.01 7.22
C ASN A 32 -7.66 5.06 8.29
N LEU A 33 -8.11 4.64 9.47
CA LEU A 33 -8.50 5.53 10.57
C LEU A 33 -7.31 5.96 11.43
N LEU A 34 -6.22 5.19 11.49
CA LEU A 34 -5.03 5.55 12.27
C LEU A 34 -4.36 6.85 11.78
N PRO A 35 -4.17 7.08 10.47
CA PRO A 35 -3.66 8.36 9.98
C PRO A 35 -4.64 9.51 10.24
N LEU A 36 -5.95 9.27 10.14
CA LEU A 36 -6.97 10.27 10.47
C LEU A 36 -6.95 10.62 11.97
N TYR A 37 -6.80 9.61 12.84
CA TYR A 37 -6.65 9.79 14.28
C TYR A 37 -5.37 10.59 14.61
N GLY A 38 -4.26 10.26 13.94
CA GLY A 38 -3.02 11.02 14.01
C GLY A 38 -3.23 12.49 13.64
N ALA A 39 -4.01 12.78 12.59
CA ALA A 39 -4.32 14.16 12.19
C ALA A 39 -5.13 14.92 13.24
N LEU A 40 -6.19 14.29 13.78
CA LEU A 40 -7.18 14.95 14.63
C LEU A 40 -6.71 15.10 16.08
N PHE A 41 -5.96 14.12 16.59
CA PHE A 41 -5.59 14.04 18.00
C PHE A 41 -4.07 14.01 18.24
N GLY A 42 -3.31 13.51 17.27
CA GLY A 42 -1.85 13.38 17.36
C GLY A 42 -1.08 14.59 16.80
N GLY A 43 -1.77 15.61 16.27
CA GLY A 43 -1.15 16.78 15.64
C GLY A 43 -0.39 16.45 14.34
N TRP A 44 -0.69 15.32 13.69
CA TRP A 44 0.01 14.94 12.47
C TRP A 44 -0.34 15.89 11.33
N SER A 45 0.70 16.38 10.66
CA SER A 45 0.53 17.14 9.44
C SER A 45 0.01 16.26 8.29
N VAL A 46 -0.53 16.89 7.26
CA VAL A 46 -0.91 16.19 6.01
C VAL A 46 0.29 15.48 5.40
N LEU A 47 1.44 16.15 5.38
CA LEU A 47 2.69 15.56 4.94
C LEU A 47 3.01 14.27 5.70
N SER A 48 2.86 14.27 7.03
CA SER A 48 3.11 13.11 7.88
C SER A 48 2.23 11.91 7.51
N ILE A 49 0.97 12.15 7.18
CA ILE A 49 0.04 11.09 6.78
C ILE A 49 0.37 10.55 5.39
N LEU A 50 0.70 11.44 4.45
CA LEU A 50 1.15 11.07 3.12
C LEU A 50 2.46 10.29 3.16
N GLN A 51 3.39 10.64 4.05
CA GLN A 51 4.63 9.92 4.31
C GLN A 51 4.36 8.48 4.77
N VAL A 52 3.40 8.27 5.68
CA VAL A 52 3.01 6.90 6.11
C VAL A 52 2.45 6.09 4.95
N TYR A 53 1.53 6.65 4.16
CA TYR A 53 0.99 5.95 2.99
C TYR A 53 2.04 5.69 1.92
N TRP A 54 2.99 6.60 1.75
CA TRP A 54 4.12 6.42 0.84
C TRP A 54 5.05 5.30 1.32
N ALA A 55 5.40 5.28 2.61
CA ALA A 55 6.23 4.23 3.21
C ALA A 55 5.56 2.84 3.11
N GLU A 56 4.24 2.77 3.25
CA GLU A 56 3.49 1.54 3.02
C GLU A 56 3.72 0.99 1.59
N ASN A 57 3.74 1.84 0.56
CA ASN A 57 4.02 1.39 -0.80
C ASN A 57 5.45 0.86 -0.97
N VAL A 58 6.42 1.47 -0.30
CA VAL A 58 7.81 0.98 -0.31
C VAL A 58 7.87 -0.41 0.33
N ILE A 59 7.25 -0.56 1.51
CA ILE A 59 7.15 -1.85 2.21
C ILE A 59 6.51 -2.91 1.32
N ILE A 60 5.37 -2.61 0.70
CA ILE A 60 4.68 -3.54 -0.20
C ILE A 60 5.56 -3.90 -1.39
N GLY A 61 6.29 -2.96 -1.97
CA GLY A 61 7.24 -3.22 -3.06
C GLY A 61 8.32 -4.22 -2.67
N VAL A 62 8.94 -4.01 -1.49
CA VAL A 62 9.93 -4.93 -0.95
C VAL A 62 9.34 -6.32 -0.70
N LEU A 63 8.17 -6.40 -0.07
CA LEU A 63 7.51 -7.68 0.19
C LEU A 63 7.08 -8.39 -1.10
N THR A 64 6.65 -7.65 -2.12
CA THR A 64 6.32 -8.21 -3.45
C THR A 64 7.57 -8.83 -4.10
N LEU A 65 8.74 -8.20 -3.95
CA LEU A 65 9.99 -8.79 -4.41
C LEU A 65 10.32 -10.10 -3.68
N LEU A 66 10.04 -10.18 -2.37
CA LEU A 66 10.18 -11.43 -1.60
C LEU A 66 9.17 -12.50 -2.06
N GLU A 67 7.93 -12.12 -2.36
CA GLU A 67 6.91 -13.01 -2.93
C GLU A 67 7.39 -13.58 -4.27
N MET A 68 7.91 -12.72 -5.17
CA MET A 68 8.46 -13.13 -6.47
C MET A 68 9.65 -14.08 -6.30
N LEU A 69 10.57 -13.77 -5.38
CA LEU A 69 11.69 -14.65 -5.07
C LEU A 69 11.21 -16.02 -4.57
N THR A 70 10.20 -16.04 -3.69
CA THR A 70 9.62 -17.27 -3.16
C THR A 70 9.02 -18.14 -4.26
N VAL A 71 8.26 -17.55 -5.20
CA VAL A 71 7.69 -18.26 -6.35
C VAL A 71 8.80 -18.81 -7.25
N ALA A 72 9.82 -18.00 -7.56
CA ALA A 72 10.93 -18.38 -8.40
C ALA A 72 11.70 -19.60 -7.83
N LEU A 73 11.95 -19.59 -6.51
CA LEU A 73 12.63 -20.70 -5.82
C LEU A 73 11.75 -21.94 -5.65
N ALA A 74 10.45 -21.75 -5.41
CA ALA A 74 9.49 -22.86 -5.25
C ALA A 74 9.25 -23.64 -6.54
N GLY A 75 9.49 -23.04 -7.71
CA GLY A 75 9.29 -23.68 -9.01
C GLY A 75 10.22 -24.87 -9.31
N GLY A 76 11.29 -25.08 -8.51
CA GLY A 76 12.17 -26.25 -8.61
C GLY A 76 13.03 -26.33 -9.88
N SER A 77 12.95 -25.34 -10.77
CA SER A 77 13.72 -25.25 -12.01
C SER A 77 14.72 -24.11 -11.95
N VAL A 78 16.02 -24.43 -12.10
CA VAL A 78 17.09 -23.42 -12.18
C VAL A 78 16.83 -22.44 -13.32
N TRP A 79 16.38 -22.93 -14.48
CA TRP A 79 16.04 -22.08 -15.62
C TRP A 79 14.82 -21.19 -15.36
N GLY A 80 13.84 -21.68 -14.61
CA GLY A 80 12.70 -20.87 -14.16
C GLY A 80 13.12 -19.76 -13.18
N ALA A 81 14.03 -20.08 -12.25
CA ALA A 81 14.58 -19.12 -11.30
C ALA A 81 15.42 -18.05 -12.01
N VAL A 82 16.32 -18.45 -12.93
CA VAL A 82 17.12 -17.51 -13.74
C VAL A 82 16.23 -16.64 -14.62
N GLY A 83 15.20 -17.23 -15.25
CA GLY A 83 14.22 -16.49 -16.05
C GLY A 83 13.43 -15.45 -15.24
N SER A 84 13.32 -15.63 -13.92
CA SER A 84 12.63 -14.70 -13.02
C SER A 84 13.47 -13.47 -12.64
N LEU A 85 14.79 -13.48 -12.89
CA LEU A 85 15.67 -12.37 -12.54
C LEU A 85 15.35 -11.09 -13.31
N PHE A 86 15.08 -11.20 -14.62
CA PHE A 86 14.71 -10.04 -15.43
C PHE A 86 13.42 -9.35 -14.93
N PRO A 87 12.27 -10.06 -14.76
CA PRO A 87 11.06 -9.42 -14.25
C PRO A 87 11.23 -8.85 -12.84
N MET A 88 12.02 -9.49 -11.96
CA MET A 88 12.36 -8.95 -10.64
C MET A 88 13.17 -7.65 -10.73
N ALA A 89 14.21 -7.61 -11.57
CA ALA A 89 15.02 -6.42 -11.79
C ALA A 89 14.19 -5.29 -12.42
N PHE A 90 13.37 -5.61 -13.41
CA PHE A 90 12.44 -4.65 -14.03
C PHE A 90 11.44 -4.11 -13.00
N PHE A 91 10.89 -4.97 -12.13
CA PHE A 91 10.00 -4.55 -11.06
C PHE A 91 10.72 -3.58 -10.11
N CYS A 92 11.90 -3.93 -9.60
CA CYS A 92 12.68 -3.05 -8.73
C CYS A 92 12.95 -1.68 -9.38
N PHE A 93 13.37 -1.68 -10.64
CA PHE A 93 13.65 -0.44 -11.37
C PHE A 93 12.39 0.38 -11.60
N HIS A 94 11.35 -0.21 -12.21
CA HIS A 94 10.16 0.54 -12.61
C HIS A 94 9.30 0.95 -11.42
N TYR A 95 8.99 0.01 -10.52
CA TYR A 95 8.21 0.29 -9.32
C TYR A 95 8.98 1.21 -8.36
N GLY A 96 10.30 0.99 -8.22
CA GLY A 96 11.18 1.85 -7.44
C GLY A 96 11.22 3.28 -7.97
N MET A 97 11.42 3.47 -9.28
CA MET A 97 11.39 4.79 -9.92
C MET A 97 10.04 5.49 -9.69
N PHE A 98 8.94 4.77 -9.86
CA PHE A 98 7.60 5.34 -9.66
C PHE A 98 7.37 5.75 -8.19
N THR A 99 7.76 4.90 -7.24
CA THR A 99 7.64 5.19 -5.81
C THR A 99 8.55 6.36 -5.40
N PHE A 100 9.74 6.45 -5.98
CA PHE A 100 10.68 7.54 -5.74
C PHE A 100 10.12 8.88 -6.24
N VAL A 101 9.73 8.96 -7.52
CA VAL A 101 9.15 10.18 -8.12
C VAL A 101 7.90 10.62 -7.37
N HIS A 102 7.10 9.67 -6.91
CA HIS A 102 5.93 9.96 -6.08
C HIS A 102 6.28 10.58 -4.73
N GLY A 103 7.31 10.05 -4.06
CA GLY A 103 7.84 10.62 -2.82
C GLY A 103 8.29 12.07 -3.04
N VAL A 104 9.03 12.32 -4.12
CA VAL A 104 9.43 13.68 -4.53
C VAL A 104 8.22 14.61 -4.67
N PHE A 105 7.14 14.18 -5.34
CA PHE A 105 5.93 15.00 -5.46
C PHE A 105 5.25 15.30 -4.12
N ILE A 106 5.21 14.35 -3.19
CA ILE A 106 4.63 14.56 -1.86
C ILE A 106 5.36 15.70 -1.14
N TYR A 107 6.69 15.68 -1.13
CA TYR A 107 7.49 16.71 -0.48
C TYR A 107 7.45 18.05 -1.23
N ALA A 108 7.41 18.02 -2.57
CA ALA A 108 7.30 19.23 -3.39
C ALA A 108 5.97 19.97 -3.21
N ILE A 109 4.87 19.25 -3.01
CA ILE A 109 3.52 19.83 -2.92
C ILE A 109 3.11 20.13 -1.47
N PHE A 110 3.46 19.26 -0.53
CA PHE A 110 2.97 19.34 0.86
C PHE A 110 4.06 19.58 1.91
N GLY A 111 5.34 19.49 1.52
CA GLY A 111 6.45 19.82 2.40
C GLY A 111 6.79 21.30 2.36
N ALA A 112 7.36 21.81 3.46
CA ALA A 112 8.12 23.07 3.44
C ALA A 112 9.56 22.85 2.91
N GLY A 113 9.72 21.83 2.05
CA GLY A 113 11.00 21.20 1.75
C GLY A 113 11.56 21.55 0.36
N PRO A 114 12.82 21.18 0.10
CA PRO A 114 13.73 21.90 -0.81
C PRO A 114 13.44 21.72 -2.30
N PHE A 115 12.47 20.85 -2.63
CA PHE A 115 11.90 20.71 -3.96
C PHE A 115 11.12 21.94 -4.43
N ALA A 116 10.86 22.92 -3.56
CA ALA A 116 10.37 24.23 -3.95
C ALA A 116 11.27 24.94 -4.99
N HIS A 117 12.56 24.55 -5.08
CA HIS A 117 13.55 25.19 -5.96
C HIS A 117 14.09 24.29 -7.09
N GLY A 118 13.56 23.06 -7.25
CA GLY A 118 13.87 22.18 -8.38
C GLY A 118 15.25 21.51 -8.39
N VAL A 119 16.05 21.65 -7.33
CA VAL A 119 17.36 21.01 -7.17
C VAL A 119 17.37 20.14 -5.91
N LEU A 120 17.86 18.91 -6.05
CA LEU A 120 18.03 17.94 -4.95
C LEU A 120 19.38 18.16 -4.26
N HIS A 121 19.37 18.61 -3.01
CA HIS A 121 20.52 18.70 -2.12
C HIS A 121 20.56 17.51 -1.15
N TRP A 122 21.75 17.19 -0.64
CA TRP A 122 21.95 16.09 0.32
C TRP A 122 21.14 16.27 1.62
N ALA A 123 20.99 17.52 2.10
CA ALA A 123 20.18 17.86 3.27
C ALA A 123 18.69 17.53 3.07
N ASP A 124 18.22 17.45 1.82
CA ASP A 124 16.84 17.14 1.48
C ASP A 124 16.56 15.65 1.66
N LEU A 125 17.60 14.82 1.47
CA LEU A 125 17.53 13.39 1.72
C LEU A 125 17.38 13.08 3.21
N GLU A 126 17.91 13.94 4.09
CA GLU A 126 17.74 13.79 5.54
C GLU A 126 16.25 13.91 5.92
N GLN A 127 15.51 14.83 5.30
CA GLN A 127 14.06 14.97 5.50
C GLN A 127 13.25 13.75 5.01
N LEU A 128 13.83 12.92 4.14
CA LEU A 128 13.16 11.69 3.65
C LEU A 128 13.20 10.56 4.69
N TYR A 129 14.28 10.43 5.46
CA TYR A 129 14.43 9.32 6.40
C TYR A 129 14.30 9.72 7.87
N ASP A 130 14.52 10.98 8.24
CA ASP A 130 14.42 11.47 9.63
C ASP A 130 13.07 11.13 10.30
N PRO A 131 11.90 11.30 9.63
CA PRO A 131 10.61 10.91 10.21
C PRO A 131 10.47 9.39 10.45
N PHE A 132 11.36 8.58 9.88
CA PHE A 132 11.37 7.13 10.02
C PHE A 132 12.53 6.64 10.90
N LEU A 133 13.17 7.52 11.67
CA LEU A 133 14.13 7.12 12.70
C LEU A 133 13.42 6.72 14.01
N PRO A 134 14.05 5.84 14.82
CA PRO A 134 13.51 5.45 16.12
C PRO A 134 13.20 6.67 17.01
N GLY A 135 12.02 6.67 17.63
CA GLY A 135 11.53 7.77 18.46
C GLY A 135 10.52 8.68 17.77
N HIS A 136 10.41 8.64 16.44
CA HIS A 136 9.39 9.39 15.71
C HIS A 136 8.07 8.58 15.56
N PRO A 137 6.87 9.18 15.68
CA PRO A 137 5.59 8.48 15.53
C PRO A 137 5.45 7.70 14.22
N LEU A 138 6.03 8.23 13.13
CA LEU A 138 5.96 7.60 11.81
C LEU A 138 6.84 6.34 11.71
N PHE A 139 7.92 6.24 12.48
CA PHE A 139 8.68 5.00 12.59
C PHE A 139 7.81 3.89 13.17
N TYR A 140 7.09 4.16 14.27
CA TYR A 140 6.19 3.17 14.87
C TYR A 140 5.03 2.80 13.93
N ALA A 141 4.49 3.76 13.18
CA ALA A 141 3.49 3.50 12.16
C ALA A 141 4.03 2.60 11.03
N ALA A 142 5.22 2.90 10.50
CA ALA A 142 5.87 2.10 9.47
C ALA A 142 6.19 0.68 9.94
N VAL A 143 6.69 0.52 11.17
CA VAL A 143 6.94 -0.80 11.78
C VAL A 143 5.63 -1.57 11.94
N THR A 144 4.56 -0.94 12.42
CA THR A 144 3.25 -1.58 12.58
C THR A 144 2.70 -2.08 11.24
N ILE A 145 2.80 -1.24 10.20
CA ILE A 145 2.42 -1.58 8.83
C ILE A 145 3.27 -2.75 8.30
N LEU A 146 4.59 -2.69 8.49
CA LEU A 146 5.50 -3.76 8.09
C LEU A 146 5.14 -5.08 8.76
N LEU A 147 4.89 -5.08 10.08
CA LEU A 147 4.50 -6.28 10.82
C LEU A 147 3.16 -6.83 10.34
N ALA A 148 2.18 -5.97 10.04
CA ALA A 148 0.90 -6.39 9.50
C ALA A 148 1.05 -7.10 8.13
N HIS A 149 1.86 -6.54 7.24
CA HIS A 149 2.11 -7.14 5.93
C HIS A 149 2.99 -8.39 6.02
N LEU A 150 3.99 -8.43 6.91
CA LEU A 150 4.79 -9.63 7.17
C LEU A 150 3.93 -10.77 7.73
N ASN A 151 2.96 -10.47 8.59
CA ASN A 151 2.00 -11.46 9.06
C ASN A 151 1.16 -12.02 7.90
N SER A 152 0.72 -11.16 6.96
CA SER A 152 0.02 -11.62 5.76
C SER A 152 0.91 -12.50 4.87
N LEU A 153 2.18 -12.11 4.66
CA LEU A 153 3.15 -12.91 3.91
C LEU A 153 3.33 -14.29 4.55
N ARG A 154 3.51 -14.34 5.87
CA ARG A 154 3.70 -15.60 6.60
C ARG A 154 2.45 -16.47 6.59
N ALA A 155 1.31 -15.92 7.00
CA ALA A 155 0.08 -16.69 7.23
C ALA A 155 -0.62 -17.07 5.93
N ASN A 156 -0.78 -16.11 5.02
CA ASN A 156 -1.55 -16.31 3.80
C ASN A 156 -0.65 -16.76 2.65
N PHE A 157 0.38 -15.98 2.34
CA PHE A 157 1.17 -16.26 1.14
C PHE A 157 1.97 -17.56 1.26
N ILE A 158 2.70 -17.74 2.37
CA ILE A 158 3.47 -18.97 2.64
C ILE A 158 2.57 -20.06 3.25
N GLY A 159 1.88 -19.74 4.36
CA GLY A 159 1.13 -20.71 5.16
C GLY A 159 -0.08 -21.31 4.44
N ALA A 160 -0.88 -20.48 3.75
CA ALA A 160 -2.01 -20.95 2.95
C ALA A 160 -1.62 -21.35 1.52
N GLY A 161 -0.36 -21.16 1.14
CA GLY A 161 0.20 -21.66 -0.13
C GLY A 161 -0.15 -20.84 -1.37
N GLU A 162 -0.48 -19.55 -1.24
CA GLU A 162 -0.75 -18.66 -2.41
C GLU A 162 0.40 -18.67 -3.42
N TYR A 163 1.64 -18.81 -2.94
CA TYR A 163 2.84 -18.85 -3.78
C TYR A 163 2.81 -19.97 -4.84
N ARG A 164 1.96 -20.99 -4.65
CA ARG A 164 1.78 -22.10 -5.62
C ARG A 164 0.79 -21.75 -6.73
N ALA A 165 -0.12 -20.81 -6.49
CA ALA A 165 -1.17 -20.42 -7.41
C ALA A 165 -0.85 -19.14 -8.19
N LEU A 166 0.01 -18.27 -7.64
CA LEU A 166 0.38 -16.99 -8.24
C LEU A 166 1.66 -17.11 -9.08
N GLY A 167 1.65 -16.48 -10.24
CA GLY A 167 2.84 -16.33 -11.09
C GLY A 167 3.52 -14.97 -10.90
N ILE A 168 4.75 -14.88 -11.39
CA ILE A 168 5.57 -13.66 -11.35
C ILE A 168 4.84 -12.46 -11.98
N PRO A 169 4.20 -12.55 -13.16
CA PRO A 169 3.49 -11.40 -13.74
C PRO A 169 2.35 -10.89 -12.85
N GLN A 170 1.59 -11.78 -12.20
CA GLN A 170 0.53 -11.38 -11.27
C GLN A 170 1.09 -10.62 -10.07
N LEU A 171 2.20 -11.12 -9.51
CA LEU A 171 2.91 -10.48 -8.39
C LEU A 171 3.52 -9.13 -8.78
N MET A 172 3.99 -8.96 -10.02
CA MET A 172 4.50 -7.66 -10.45
C MET A 172 3.42 -6.59 -10.48
N PHE A 173 2.23 -6.92 -10.99
CA PHE A 173 1.14 -5.93 -11.10
C PHE A 173 0.35 -5.73 -9.81
N ARG A 174 0.53 -6.63 -8.82
CA ARG A 174 -0.04 -6.60 -7.46
C ARG A 174 -0.14 -5.15 -6.91
N PRO A 175 0.97 -4.45 -6.68
CA PRO A 175 0.95 -3.21 -5.92
C PRO A 175 0.43 -1.98 -6.68
N TYR A 176 0.36 -2.03 -8.01
CA TYR A 176 0.09 -0.86 -8.86
C TYR A 176 -1.27 -0.21 -8.60
N GLY A 177 -2.30 -1.00 -8.27
CA GLY A 177 -3.64 -0.47 -7.99
C GLY A 177 -3.66 0.50 -6.80
N ARG A 178 -2.91 0.20 -5.74
CA ARG A 178 -2.84 1.05 -4.52
C ARG A 178 -2.06 2.33 -4.79
N VAL A 179 -0.95 2.17 -5.49
CA VAL A 179 -0.04 3.25 -5.87
C VAL A 179 -0.73 4.27 -6.79
N MET A 180 -1.52 3.80 -7.75
CA MET A 180 -2.33 4.68 -8.62
C MET A 180 -3.46 5.39 -7.86
N LEU A 181 -4.11 4.71 -6.92
CA LEU A 181 -5.12 5.34 -6.06
C LEU A 181 -4.49 6.50 -5.28
N LEU A 182 -3.31 6.28 -4.67
CA LEU A 182 -2.61 7.33 -3.93
C LEU A 182 -2.18 8.49 -4.83
N HIS A 183 -1.77 8.24 -6.08
CA HIS A 183 -1.47 9.32 -7.04
C HIS A 183 -2.68 10.18 -7.34
N VAL A 184 -3.82 9.57 -7.67
CA VAL A 184 -5.07 10.30 -7.94
C VAL A 184 -5.45 11.14 -6.73
N VAL A 185 -5.37 10.53 -5.57
CA VAL A 185 -5.65 11.16 -4.28
C VAL A 185 -4.70 12.33 -3.98
N LEU A 186 -3.41 12.20 -4.29
CA LEU A 186 -2.40 13.25 -4.10
C LEU A 186 -2.54 14.40 -5.09
N LEU A 187 -2.81 14.11 -6.35
CA LEU A 187 -3.05 15.13 -7.37
C LEU A 187 -4.31 15.94 -7.05
N LEU A 188 -5.42 15.27 -6.71
CA LEU A 188 -6.68 15.93 -6.36
C LEU A 188 -6.58 16.65 -5.01
N GLY A 189 -6.01 15.99 -4.00
CA GLY A 189 -5.83 16.56 -2.66
C GLY A 189 -4.88 17.74 -2.66
N GLY A 190 -3.78 17.68 -3.42
CA GLY A 190 -2.80 18.76 -3.53
C GLY A 190 -3.37 19.99 -4.22
N LEU A 191 -4.12 19.78 -5.31
CA LEU A 191 -4.82 20.87 -6.00
C LEU A 191 -5.83 21.57 -5.08
N LEU A 192 -6.60 20.80 -4.31
CA LEU A 192 -7.56 21.35 -3.34
C LEU A 192 -6.90 22.05 -2.16
N ALA A 193 -5.80 21.51 -1.63
CA ALA A 193 -5.03 22.14 -0.56
C ALA A 193 -4.52 23.52 -0.99
N GLN A 194 -3.97 23.63 -2.21
CA GLN A 194 -3.49 24.89 -2.77
C GLN A 194 -4.62 25.92 -2.98
N GLN A 195 -5.81 25.48 -3.42
CA GLN A 195 -6.94 26.37 -3.65
C GLN A 195 -7.62 26.84 -2.35
N THR A 196 -7.73 25.96 -1.35
CA THR A 196 -8.41 26.25 -0.09
C THR A 196 -7.49 26.87 0.96
N GLY A 197 -6.17 26.79 0.78
CA GLY A 197 -5.17 27.16 1.78
C GLY A 197 -5.23 26.29 3.05
N SER A 198 -6.09 25.24 3.07
CA SER A 198 -6.35 24.40 4.23
C SER A 198 -5.96 22.96 3.96
N ASN A 199 -4.83 22.57 4.55
CA ASN A 199 -4.30 21.22 4.52
C ASN A 199 -5.31 20.19 5.10
N ILE A 200 -6.14 20.58 6.08
CA ILE A 200 -7.12 19.69 6.72
C ILE A 200 -8.27 19.30 5.77
N ALA A 201 -8.74 20.23 4.93
CA ALA A 201 -9.83 19.95 3.99
C ALA A 201 -9.40 18.93 2.92
N ALA A 202 -8.17 19.05 2.43
CA ALA A 202 -7.59 18.09 1.49
C ALA A 202 -7.43 16.69 2.12
N LEU A 203 -7.01 16.63 3.38
CA LEU A 203 -6.85 15.36 4.11
C LEU A 203 -8.19 14.67 4.39
N ALA A 204 -9.22 15.42 4.80
CA ALA A 204 -10.54 14.87 5.04
C ALA A 204 -11.11 14.23 3.76
N LEU A 205 -10.95 14.91 2.62
CA LEU A 205 -11.36 14.36 1.33
C LEU A 205 -10.52 13.14 0.92
N LEU A 206 -9.20 13.19 1.15
CA LEU A 206 -8.27 12.10 0.88
C LEU A 206 -8.68 10.82 1.60
N VAL A 207 -8.93 10.93 2.90
CA VAL A 207 -9.39 9.81 3.73
C VAL A 207 -10.76 9.34 3.27
N ALA A 208 -11.69 10.25 2.93
CA ALA A 208 -13.01 9.88 2.44
C ALA A 208 -12.95 9.10 1.11
N ILE A 209 -12.17 9.57 0.12
CA ILE A 209 -12.01 8.91 -1.18
C ILE A 209 -11.37 7.52 -1.00
N LYS A 210 -10.27 7.45 -0.25
CA LYS A 210 -9.56 6.19 0.01
C LYS A 210 -10.45 5.18 0.73
N THR A 211 -11.10 5.61 1.80
CA THR A 211 -12.04 4.76 2.57
C THR A 211 -13.18 4.26 1.69
N THR A 212 -13.74 5.13 0.84
CA THR A 212 -14.83 4.75 -0.07
C THR A 212 -14.36 3.74 -1.12
N ALA A 213 -13.20 3.95 -1.74
CA ALA A 213 -12.63 3.02 -2.70
C ALA A 213 -12.37 1.65 -2.07
N ASP A 214 -11.78 1.62 -0.88
CA ASP A 214 -11.49 0.40 -0.14
C ASP A 214 -12.80 -0.33 0.26
N LEU A 215 -13.84 0.41 0.67
CA LEU A 215 -15.17 -0.17 0.97
C LEU A 215 -15.87 -0.75 -0.27
N ILE A 216 -15.79 -0.07 -1.41
CA ILE A 216 -16.37 -0.56 -2.67
C ILE A 216 -15.68 -1.86 -3.08
N LEU A 217 -14.35 -1.91 -3.00
CA LEU A 217 -13.57 -3.11 -3.29
C LEU A 217 -13.94 -4.22 -2.31
N TYR A 218 -13.96 -3.93 -1.00
CA TYR A 218 -14.32 -4.88 0.04
C TYR A 218 -15.70 -5.52 -0.22
N ARG A 219 -16.74 -4.70 -0.45
CA ARG A 219 -18.10 -5.19 -0.74
C ARG A 219 -18.13 -6.06 -1.98
N LYS A 220 -17.55 -5.60 -3.10
CA LYS A 220 -17.56 -6.34 -4.37
C LYS A 220 -16.93 -7.74 -4.27
N TYR A 221 -15.94 -7.91 -3.39
CA TYR A 221 -15.25 -9.20 -3.21
C TYR A 221 -15.86 -10.08 -2.11
N HIS A 222 -16.59 -9.51 -1.15
CA HIS A 222 -17.24 -10.26 -0.07
C HIS A 222 -18.72 -10.56 -0.32
N THR A 223 -19.37 -9.89 -1.29
CA THR A 223 -20.78 -10.17 -1.65
C THR A 223 -20.95 -11.05 -2.88
N ARG A 224 -19.88 -11.64 -3.43
CA ARG A 224 -20.03 -12.57 -4.56
C ARG A 224 -20.54 -13.91 -4.04
N PRO A 225 -21.75 -14.37 -4.42
CA PRO A 225 -22.22 -15.69 -4.03
C PRO A 225 -21.22 -16.74 -4.52
N ALA A 226 -20.94 -17.75 -3.69
CA ALA A 226 -20.18 -18.92 -4.11
C ALA A 226 -20.82 -19.47 -5.40
N ALA A 227 -20.13 -19.35 -6.52
CA ALA A 227 -20.55 -19.98 -7.76
C ALA A 227 -20.40 -21.50 -7.56
N GLY A 228 -21.47 -22.18 -7.18
CA GLY A 228 -21.46 -23.63 -6.99
C GLY A 228 -22.53 -24.22 -6.06
N ALA A 229 -23.78 -23.74 -6.11
CA ALA A 229 -24.91 -24.41 -5.46
C ALA A 229 -26.19 -24.43 -6.31
N ALA A 230 -26.03 -24.55 -7.64
CA ALA A 230 -27.15 -24.79 -8.54
C ALA A 230 -26.65 -25.51 -9.81
N ALA A 231 -26.60 -26.83 -9.74
CA ALA A 231 -26.93 -27.78 -10.82
C ALA A 231 -27.09 -29.16 -10.19
#